data_AF-A0A382UTS6-F1
#
_entry.id   AF-A0A382UTS6-F1
#
_cell.length_a   1.000
_cell.length_b   1.000
_cell.length_c   1.000
_cell.angle_alpha   90.00
_cell.angle_beta   90.00
_cell.angle_gamma   90.00
#
_symmetry.space_group_name_H-M   'P 1'
#
loop_
_entity.id
_entity.type
_entity.pdbx_description
1 polymer ?
#
loop_
_entity_poly.entity_id
_entity_poly.type
_entity_poly.pdbx_seq_one_letter_code
_entity_poly.pdbx_strand_id
1 'polypeptide(L)'
;MAADFIQNCLDGLMIGSSYSLLAIGFTLIFGVMRRLNLSYGPSIMLGAFLGTLVYLEFQAGNFVVALATVFGAIAAGIYVERVCFWAIRQGAAAASMVS
;
A
#
# COMPACT_ATOMS: atom_id res chain seq x y z
N MET A 1 35.73 8.52 -27.15
CA MET A 1 34.64 7.82 -27.87
C MET A 1 34.41 6.40 -27.34
N ALA A 2 35.40 5.48 -27.40
CA ALA A 2 35.23 4.13 -26.85
C ALA A 2 35.11 4.10 -25.31
N ALA A 3 35.90 4.94 -24.62
CA ALA A 3 35.80 5.09 -23.16
C ALA A 3 34.41 5.62 -22.75
N ASP A 4 33.89 6.62 -23.45
CA ASP A 4 32.57 7.19 -23.18
C ASP A 4 31.44 6.17 -23.41
N PHE A 5 31.57 5.31 -24.43
CA PHE A 5 30.61 4.23 -24.67
C PHE A 5 30.58 3.21 -23.53
N ILE A 6 31.76 2.78 -23.05
CA ILE A 6 31.87 1.86 -21.91
C ILE A 6 31.32 2.49 -20.63
N GLN A 7 31.60 3.77 -20.41
CA GLN A 7 31.13 4.49 -19.23
C GLN A 7 29.60 4.63 -19.22
N ASN A 8 28.99 4.99 -20.34
CA ASN A 8 27.52 5.04 -20.46
C ASN A 8 26.85 3.68 -20.24
N CYS A 9 27.47 2.58 -20.71
CA CYS A 9 26.98 1.23 -20.42
C CYS A 9 27.05 0.89 -18.93
N LEU A 10 28.14 1.27 -18.25
CA LEU A 10 28.29 1.07 -16.81
C LEU A 10 27.29 1.91 -16.00
N ASP A 11 27.08 3.17 -16.36
CA ASP A 11 26.11 4.05 -15.71
C ASP A 11 24.68 3.52 -15.88
N GLY A 12 24.34 3.04 -17.08
CA GLY A 12 23.07 2.37 -17.35
C GLY A 12 22.88 1.09 -16.53
N LEU A 13 23.94 0.29 -16.34
CA LEU A 13 23.90 -0.91 -15.52
C LEU A 13 23.73 -0.57 -14.03
N MET A 14 24.36 0.49 -13.54
CA MET A 14 24.22 0.94 -12.15
C MET A 14 22.78 1.35 -11.83
N ILE A 15 22.19 2.17 -12.69
CA ILE A 15 20.79 2.60 -12.55
C ILE A 15 19.85 1.39 -12.72
N GLY A 16 20.08 0.55 -13.73
CA GLY A 16 19.29 -0.65 -14.00
C GLY A 16 19.33 -1.69 -12.87
N SER A 17 20.48 -1.88 -12.23
CA SER A 17 20.62 -2.80 -11.09
C SER A 17 19.85 -2.32 -9.87
N SER A 18 19.85 -1.01 -9.60
CA SER A 18 19.06 -0.40 -8.51
C SER A 18 17.56 -0.63 -8.71
N TYR A 19 17.05 -0.42 -9.94
CA TYR A 19 15.64 -0.71 -10.25
C TYR A 19 15.32 -2.20 -10.26
N SER A 20 16.25 -3.05 -10.73
CA SER A 20 16.09 -4.51 -10.70
C SER A 20 15.98 -5.02 -9.27
N LEU A 21 16.80 -4.51 -8.35
CA LEU A 21 16.75 -4.88 -6.93
C LEU A 21 15.42 -4.48 -6.29
N LEU A 22 14.91 -3.28 -6.65
CA LEU A 22 13.61 -2.79 -6.20
C LEU A 22 12.46 -3.67 -6.71
N ALA A 23 12.50 -4.07 -7.98
CA ALA A 23 11.54 -5.01 -8.57
C ALA A 23 11.59 -6.39 -7.88
N ILE A 24 12.79 -6.92 -7.63
CA ILE A 24 12.98 -8.18 -6.87
C ILE A 24 12.39 -8.04 -5.46
N GLY A 25 12.63 -6.92 -4.78
CA GLY A 25 12.08 -6.63 -3.46
C GLY A 25 10.54 -6.69 -3.45
N PHE A 26 9.88 -6.02 -4.39
CA PHE A 26 8.41 -6.11 -4.52
C PHE A 26 7.93 -7.52 -4.83
N THR A 27 8.64 -8.24 -5.71
CA THR A 27 8.29 -9.63 -6.06
C THR A 27 8.43 -10.56 -4.86
N LEU A 28 9.44 -10.37 -4.01
CA LEU A 28 9.63 -11.11 -2.77
C LEU A 28 8.54 -10.79 -1.74
N ILE A 29 8.21 -9.51 -1.53
CA ILE A 29 7.16 -9.09 -0.61
C ILE A 29 5.82 -9.74 -1.00
N PHE A 30 5.40 -9.61 -2.26
CA PHE A 30 4.14 -10.17 -2.71
C PHE A 30 4.17 -11.69 -2.89
N GLY A 31 5.32 -12.26 -3.27
CA GLY A 31 5.52 -13.70 -3.42
C GLY A 31 5.46 -14.47 -2.10
N VAL A 32 6.06 -13.93 -1.03
CA VAL A 32 6.04 -14.56 0.30
C VAL A 32 4.70 -14.34 1.00
N MET A 33 4.12 -13.15 0.91
CA MET A 33 2.91 -12.81 1.68
C MET A 33 1.66 -13.61 1.25
N ARG A 34 1.62 -14.23 0.05
CA ARG A 34 0.49 -15.03 -0.49
C ARG A 34 -0.90 -14.35 -0.45
N ARG A 35 -0.97 -13.10 0.01
CA ARG A 35 -2.15 -12.26 0.22
C ARG A 35 -1.74 -10.82 -0.13
N LEU A 36 -2.24 -10.32 -1.25
CA LEU A 36 -2.03 -8.95 -1.70
C LEU A 36 -3.07 -8.04 -1.02
N ASN A 37 -2.68 -7.31 0.03
CA ASN A 37 -3.58 -6.35 0.68
C ASN A 37 -3.63 -5.03 -0.12
N LEU A 38 -4.40 -5.02 -1.22
CA LEU A 38 -4.61 -3.84 -2.08
C LEU A 38 -5.32 -2.68 -1.37
N SER A 39 -5.97 -2.94 -0.23
CA SER A 39 -6.70 -1.91 0.50
C SER A 39 -5.81 -1.00 1.34
N TYR A 40 -4.55 -1.36 1.52
CA TYR A 40 -3.61 -0.63 2.35
C TYR A 40 -3.43 0.83 1.89
N GLY A 41 -3.20 1.05 0.60
CA GLY A 41 -3.03 2.39 0.03
C GLY A 41 -4.28 3.28 0.19
N PRO A 42 -5.46 2.85 -0.29
CA PRO A 42 -6.70 3.61 -0.16
C PRO A 42 -7.10 3.90 1.30
N SER A 43 -6.85 2.97 2.23
CA SER A 43 -7.20 3.17 3.65
C SER A 43 -6.36 4.26 4.30
N ILE A 44 -5.06 4.34 3.97
CA ILE A 44 -4.17 5.41 4.44
C ILE A 44 -4.57 6.75 3.83
N MET A 45 -4.90 6.77 2.54
CA MET A 45 -5.34 7.98 1.85
C MET A 45 -6.61 8.56 2.48
N LEU A 46 -7.58 7.72 2.83
CA LEU A 46 -8.78 8.16 3.55
C LEU A 46 -8.46 8.75 4.93
N GLY A 47 -7.56 8.13 5.69
CA GLY A 47 -7.09 8.69 6.96
C GLY A 47 -6.44 10.06 6.78
N ALA A 48 -5.52 10.19 5.81
CA ALA A 48 -4.85 11.45 5.51
C ALA A 48 -5.83 12.55 5.05
N PHE A 49 -6.84 12.19 4.26
CA PHE A 49 -7.88 13.11 3.82
C PHE A 49 -8.72 13.62 5.00
N LEU A 50 -9.10 12.74 5.92
CA LEU A 50 -9.83 13.13 7.14
C LEU A 50 -9.01 14.09 8.02
N GLY A 51 -7.71 13.82 8.21
CA GLY A 51 -6.87 14.77 8.94
C GLY A 51 -6.73 16.12 8.23
N THR A 52 -6.60 16.10 6.90
CA THR A 52 -6.55 17.33 6.10
C THR A 52 -7.84 18.14 6.24
N LEU A 53 -9.01 17.49 6.22
CA LEU A 53 -10.29 18.15 6.45
C LEU A 53 -10.36 18.78 7.84
N VAL A 54 -9.94 18.06 8.88
CA VAL A 54 -9.91 18.58 10.26
C VAL A 54 -8.97 19.78 10.37
N TYR A 55 -7.83 19.74 9.69
CA TYR A 55 -6.91 20.88 9.65
C TYR A 55 -7.52 22.10 8.95
N LEU A 56 -8.19 21.90 7.82
CA LEU A 56 -8.76 22.99 7.01
C LEU A 56 -9.98 23.65 7.68
N GLU A 57 -10.91 22.86 8.22
CA GLU A 57 -12.17 23.37 8.81
C GLU A 57 -11.98 23.91 10.23
N PHE A 58 -11.17 23.24 11.06
CA PHE A 58 -11.06 23.57 12.48
C PHE A 58 -9.73 24.27 12.84
N GLN A 59 -8.81 24.47 11.89
CA GLN A 59 -7.46 24.99 12.14
C GLN A 59 -6.78 24.26 13.32
N ALA A 60 -7.09 22.96 13.47
CA ALA A 60 -6.73 22.20 14.66
C ALA A 60 -5.22 21.99 14.73
N GLY A 61 -4.66 22.03 15.93
CA GLY A 61 -3.23 21.79 16.14
C GLY A 61 -2.78 20.41 15.64
N ASN A 62 -1.50 20.30 15.27
CA ASN A 62 -0.94 19.08 14.65
C ASN A 62 -1.24 17.78 15.40
N PHE A 63 -1.38 17.83 16.74
CA PHE A 63 -1.74 16.67 17.55
C PHE A 63 -3.14 16.14 17.27
N VAL A 64 -4.12 17.04 17.12
CA VAL A 64 -5.52 16.68 16.83
C VAL A 64 -5.63 16.14 15.40
N VAL A 65 -4.92 16.76 14.46
CA VAL A 65 -4.85 16.29 13.07
C VAL A 65 -4.24 14.89 12.99
N ALA A 66 -3.14 14.62 13.71
CA ALA A 66 -2.52 13.30 13.75
C ALA A 66 -3.44 12.24 14.37
N LEU A 67 -4.19 12.59 15.42
CA LEU A 67 -5.20 11.70 15.98
C LEU A 67 -6.31 11.41 14.96
N ALA A 68 -6.82 12.45 14.29
CA ALA A 68 -7.87 12.30 13.28
C ALA A 68 -7.42 11.43 12.10
N THR A 69 -6.17 11.56 11.63
CA THR A 69 -5.66 10.71 10.54
C THR A 69 -5.54 9.25 10.95
N VAL A 70 -5.03 8.98 12.16
CA VAL A 70 -4.89 7.62 12.69
C VAL A 70 -6.26 6.97 12.86
N PHE A 71 -7.21 7.67 13.49
CA PHE A 71 -8.58 7.18 13.64
C PHE A 71 -9.25 6.94 12.30
N GLY A 72 -9.08 7.85 11.33
CA GLY A 72 -9.61 7.70 9.98
C GLY A 72 -9.04 6.47 9.24
N ALA A 73 -7.73 6.25 9.33
CA ALA A 73 -7.07 5.09 8.72
C ALA A 73 -7.52 3.76 9.36
N ILE A 74 -7.65 3.72 10.69
CA ILE A 74 -8.15 2.53 11.41
C ILE A 74 -9.60 2.24 11.04
N ALA A 75 -10.45 3.26 11.03
CA ALA A 75 -11.86 3.12 10.66
C ALA A 75 -12.02 2.59 9.21
N ALA A 76 -11.24 3.13 8.27
CA ALA A 76 -11.21 2.65 6.90
C ALA A 76 -10.72 1.20 6.81
N GLY A 77 -9.68 0.84 7.57
CA GLY A 77 -9.17 -0.54 7.64
C GLY A 77 -10.22 -1.53 8.16
N ILE A 78 -10.92 -1.19 9.25
CA ILE A 78 -12.01 -2.00 9.81
C ILE A 78 -13.17 -2.13 8.80
N TYR A 79 -13.51 -1.04 8.13
CA TYR A 79 -14.57 -1.05 7.10
C TYR A 79 -14.23 -2.02 5.97
N VAL A 80 -12.99 -1.98 5.46
CA VAL A 80 -12.56 -2.92 4.43
C VAL A 80 -12.53 -4.35 4.94
N GLU A 81 -12.05 -4.59 6.16
CA GLU A 81 -12.06 -5.92 6.77
C GLU A 81 -13.47 -6.50 6.82
N ARG A 82 -14.43 -5.69 7.30
CA ARG A 82 -15.83 -6.08 7.41
C ARG A 82 -16.49 -6.34 6.07
N VAL A 83 -16.22 -5.54 5.04
CA VAL A 83 -16.90 -5.66 3.75
C VAL A 83 -16.25 -6.73 2.87
N CYS A 84 -14.92 -6.72 2.75
CA CYS A 84 -14.21 -7.61 1.83
C CYS A 84 -13.94 -9.00 2.42
N PHE A 85 -13.47 -9.10 3.67
CA PHE A 85 -13.08 -10.41 4.23
C PHE A 85 -14.28 -11.23 4.70
N TRP A 86 -15.35 -10.59 5.16
CA TRP A 86 -16.61 -11.27 5.45
C TRP A 86 -17.24 -11.90 4.19
N ALA A 87 -17.21 -11.19 3.06
CA ALA A 87 -17.73 -11.70 1.79
C ALA A 87 -16.96 -12.93 1.29
N ILE A 88 -15.63 -12.96 1.45
CA ILE A 88 -14.79 -14.10 1.03
C ILE A 88 -15.03 -15.34 1.89
N ARG A 89 -15.33 -15.18 3.20
CA ARG A 89 -15.66 -16.31 4.08
C ARG A 89 -16.91 -17.08 3.64
N GLN A 90 -17.87 -16.40 3.00
CA GLN A 90 -19.11 -17.05 2.52
C GLN A 90 -18.90 -17.87 1.23
N GLY A 91 -18.02 -17.42 0.33
CA GLY A 91 -17.71 -18.16 -0.90
C GLY A 91 -16.96 -19.47 -0.65
N ALA A 92 -16.07 -19.52 0.35
CA ALA A 92 -15.36 -20.74 0.71
C ALA A 92 -16.25 -21.78 1.41
N ALA A 93 -17.25 -21.33 2.18
CA ALA A 93 -18.24 -22.21 2.80
C ALA A 93 -19.19 -22.82 1.77
N ALA A 94 -19.58 -22.09 0.72
CA ALA A 94 -20.44 -22.60 -0.34
C ALA A 94 -19.75 -23.65 -1.22
N ALA A 95 -18.44 -23.52 -1.47
CA ALA A 95 -17.68 -24.48 -2.28
C ALA A 95 -17.40 -25.81 -1.54
N SER A 96 -17.28 -25.80 -0.20
CA SER A 96 -17.06 -27.03 0.59
C SER A 96 -18.34 -27.80 0.92
N MET A 97 -19.53 -27.26 0.62
CA MET A 97 -20.80 -27.96 0.79
C MET A 97 -21.21 -28.79 -0.45
N VAL A 98 -20.43 -28.70 -1.54
CA VAL A 98 -20.70 -29.41 -2.82
C VAL A 98 -19.64 -30.48 -3.13
N SER A 99 -18.56 -30.58 -2.34
CA SER A 99 -17.55 -31.66 -2.45
C SER A 99 -17.73 -32.74 -1.39
#